data_AF-A0A969HYK4-F1
#
_entry.id   AF-A0A969HYK4-F1
#
_cell.length_a   1.000
_cell.length_b   1.000
_cell.length_c   1.000
_cell.angle_alpha   90.00
_cell.angle_beta   90.00
_cell.angle_gamma   90.00
#
_symmetry.space_group_name_H-M   'P 1'
#
loop_
_entity.id
_entity.type
_entity.pdbx_description
1 polymer ?
#
loop_
_entity_poly.entity_id
_entity_poly.type
_entity_poly.pdbx_seq_one_letter_code
_entity_poly.pdbx_strand_id
1 'polypeptide(L)'
;MTTSNKSAAFGNLLKGAISGIANYEGKTAPIIEEELGELIGISGKTIQRYKTGYLPPFERDNDAVRVLAEAAVRRGFVGRKWLQRFLHAARYPAPEKLLNELCPVSTPSHAEA
;
A
#
# COMPACT_ATOMS: atom_id res chain seq x y z
N MET A 1 -21.77 6.38 17.48
CA MET A 1 -20.36 6.14 17.88
C MET A 1 -19.53 5.95 16.61
N THR A 2 -18.92 7.01 16.08
CA THR A 2 -18.18 6.96 14.80
C THR A 2 -16.75 6.47 15.06
N THR A 3 -16.55 5.18 14.80
CA THR A 3 -15.29 4.45 14.92
C THR A 3 -14.16 5.25 14.26
N SER A 4 -13.18 5.68 15.05
CA SER A 4 -11.99 6.40 14.58
C SER A 4 -11.29 5.61 13.46
N ASN A 5 -11.56 5.99 12.20
CA ASN A 5 -11.03 5.37 10.99
C ASN A 5 -9.59 5.86 10.72
N LYS A 6 -8.77 5.79 11.77
CA LYS A 6 -7.38 6.27 11.77
C LYS A 6 -6.45 5.20 12.35
N SER A 7 -5.42 4.87 11.59
CA SER A 7 -4.35 3.95 11.96
C SER A 7 -2.99 4.66 11.83
N ALA A 8 -2.38 5.03 12.96
CA ALA A 8 -1.03 5.63 12.95
C ALA A 8 0.02 4.68 12.35
N ALA A 9 -0.12 3.37 12.58
CA ALA A 9 0.73 2.34 11.98
C ALA A 9 0.66 2.36 10.44
N PHE A 10 -0.54 2.52 9.86
CA PHE A 10 -0.72 2.61 8.42
C PHE A 10 -0.02 3.84 7.85
N GLY A 11 -0.22 5.02 8.45
CA GLY A 11 0.43 6.26 8.01
C GLY A 11 1.96 6.18 8.07
N ASN A 12 2.51 5.57 9.12
CA ASN A 12 3.96 5.37 9.25
C ASN A 12 4.53 4.38 8.23
N LEU A 13 3.82 3.28 7.96
CA LEU A 13 4.22 2.32 6.92
C LEU A 13 4.18 2.99 5.54
N LEU A 14 3.11 3.71 5.22
CA LEU A 14 2.95 4.43 3.96
C LEU A 14 4.05 5.48 3.75
N LYS A 15 4.37 6.26 4.79
CA LYS A 15 5.52 7.19 4.78
C LYS A 15 6.81 6.47 4.42
N GLY A 16 7.11 5.36 5.10
CA GLY A 16 8.31 4.57 4.85
C GLY A 16 8.39 4.03 3.42
N ALA A 17 7.28 3.51 2.88
CA ALA A 17 7.23 3.02 1.50
C ALA A 17 7.44 4.14 0.48
N ILE A 18 6.74 5.28 0.62
CA ILE A 18 6.90 6.43 -0.27
C ILE A 18 8.34 6.95 -0.23
N SER A 19 8.92 7.07 0.96
CA SER A 19 10.33 7.45 1.10
C SER A 19 11.27 6.43 0.45
N GLY A 20 11.01 5.14 0.59
CA GLY A 20 11.80 4.09 -0.07
C GLY A 20 11.74 4.19 -1.60
N ILE A 21 10.54 4.34 -2.16
CA ILE A 21 10.33 4.54 -3.60
C ILE A 21 11.03 5.81 -4.08
N ALA A 22 10.85 6.93 -3.36
CA ALA A 22 11.45 8.21 -3.69
C ALA A 22 12.98 8.11 -3.77
N ASN A 23 13.61 7.48 -2.77
CA ASN A 23 15.05 7.24 -2.76
C ASN A 23 15.48 6.32 -3.90
N TYR A 24 14.72 5.27 -4.19
CA TYR A 24 15.04 4.31 -5.25
C TYR A 24 14.90 4.89 -6.66
N GLU A 25 13.82 5.63 -6.93
CA GLU A 25 13.57 6.29 -8.22
C GLU A 25 14.34 7.61 -8.39
N GLY A 26 15.03 8.10 -7.35
CA GLY A 26 15.67 9.42 -7.36
C GLY A 26 14.68 10.59 -7.44
N LYS A 27 13.43 10.36 -7.04
CA LYS A 27 12.33 11.35 -7.05
C LYS A 27 12.11 11.91 -5.64
N THR A 28 11.40 13.01 -5.55
CA THR A 28 10.98 13.55 -4.25
C THR A 28 9.69 12.86 -3.79
N ALA A 29 9.52 12.72 -2.47
CA ALA A 29 8.30 12.16 -1.88
C ALA A 29 6.99 12.78 -2.43
N PRO A 30 6.87 14.12 -2.62
CA PRO A 30 5.66 14.71 -3.22
C PRO A 30 5.39 14.25 -4.66
N ILE A 31 6.41 14.02 -5.49
CA ILE A 31 6.20 13.47 -6.84
C ILE A 31 5.60 12.07 -6.75
N ILE A 32 6.14 11.22 -5.88
CA ILE A 32 5.59 9.87 -5.67
C ILE A 32 4.17 9.94 -5.11
N GLU A 33 3.86 10.91 -4.23
CA GLU A 33 2.50 11.11 -3.73
C GLU A 33 1.52 11.49 -4.85
N GLU A 34 1.91 12.35 -5.79
CA GLU A 34 1.09 12.70 -6.94
C GLU A 34 0.88 11.51 -7.86
N GLU A 35 1.94 10.80 -8.23
CA GLU A 35 1.88 9.60 -9.09
C GLU A 35 1.00 8.49 -8.47
N LEU A 36 1.15 8.23 -7.17
CA LEU A 36 0.30 7.28 -6.46
C LEU A 36 -1.14 7.76 -6.42
N GLY A 37 -1.36 9.06 -6.29
CA GLY A 37 -2.68 9.67 -6.39
C GLY A 37 -3.30 9.40 -7.76
N GLU A 38 -2.59 9.71 -8.84
CA GLU A 38 -3.06 9.52 -10.21
C GLU A 38 -3.41 8.06 -10.50
N LEU A 39 -2.60 7.10 -10.03
CA LEU A 39 -2.88 5.66 -10.17
C LEU A 39 -4.18 5.22 -9.47
N ILE A 40 -4.57 5.90 -8.40
CA ILE A 40 -5.79 5.63 -7.64
C ILE A 40 -6.97 6.49 -8.15
N GLY A 41 -6.68 7.52 -8.98
CA GLY A 41 -7.66 8.52 -9.40
C GLY A 41 -7.99 9.54 -8.30
N ILE A 42 -7.06 9.80 -7.38
CA ILE A 42 -7.18 10.81 -6.31
C ILE A 42 -6.02 11.81 -6.37
N SER A 43 -6.17 12.98 -5.75
CA SER A 43 -5.06 13.93 -5.67
C SER A 43 -3.97 13.46 -4.69
N GLY A 44 -2.70 13.84 -4.93
CA GLY A 44 -1.59 13.58 -4.00
C GLY A 44 -1.83 14.13 -2.58
N LYS A 45 -2.63 15.20 -2.45
CA LYS A 45 -3.11 15.71 -1.15
C LYS A 45 -3.89 14.66 -0.33
N THR A 46 -4.63 13.80 -0.99
CA THR A 46 -5.36 12.69 -0.35
C THR A 46 -4.37 11.64 0.16
N ILE A 47 -3.27 11.38 -0.56
CA ILE A 47 -2.17 10.52 -0.09
C ILE A 47 -1.51 11.12 1.17
N GLN A 48 -1.29 12.44 1.19
CA GLN A 48 -0.77 13.12 2.38
C GLN A 48 -1.70 12.95 3.58
N ARG A 49 -3.02 13.00 3.36
CA ARG A 49 -4.02 12.69 4.41
C ARG A 49 -3.88 11.26 4.91
N TYR A 50 -3.68 10.29 4.03
CA TYR A 50 -3.44 8.90 4.42
C TYR A 50 -2.16 8.71 5.26
N LYS A 51 -1.10 9.46 4.94
CA LYS A 51 0.14 9.47 5.74
C LYS A 51 -0.06 10.00 7.16
N THR A 52 -1.08 10.81 7.42
CA THR A 52 -1.45 11.23 8.79
C THR A 52 -2.16 10.13 9.59
N GLY A 53 -2.38 8.97 8.98
CA GLY A 53 -3.05 7.83 9.56
C GLY A 53 -4.51 7.73 9.19
N TYR A 54 -5.03 8.55 8.27
CA TYR A 54 -6.40 8.40 7.77
C TYR A 54 -6.51 7.15 6.88
N LEU A 55 -7.52 6.32 7.10
CA LEU A 55 -7.74 5.14 6.25
C LEU A 55 -8.61 5.51 5.03
N PRO A 56 -8.25 5.07 3.81
CA PRO A 56 -9.11 5.23 2.64
C PRO A 56 -10.46 4.53 2.86
N PRO A 57 -11.57 5.07 2.32
CA PRO A 57 -12.83 4.35 2.30
C PRO A 57 -12.71 3.12 1.41
N PHE A 58 -13.20 1.97 1.88
CA PHE A 58 -13.30 0.75 1.09
C PHE A 58 -14.51 0.86 0.15
N GLU A 59 -14.33 1.53 -0.98
CA GLU A 59 -15.35 1.58 -2.03
C GLU A 59 -15.09 0.45 -3.03
N ARG A 60 -16.17 -0.21 -3.48
CA ARG A 60 -16.09 -1.40 -4.36
C ARG A 60 -15.31 -1.15 -5.66
N ASP A 61 -15.28 0.11 -6.11
CA ASP A 61 -14.64 0.54 -7.35
C ASP A 61 -13.21 1.06 -7.16
N ASN A 62 -12.81 1.42 -5.93
CA ASN A 62 -11.58 2.16 -5.72
C ASN A 62 -10.75 1.58 -4.56
N ASP A 63 -9.97 0.55 -4.90
CA ASP A 63 -9.10 -0.16 -3.95
C ASP A 63 -7.75 0.56 -3.81
N ALA A 64 -7.79 1.75 -3.20
CA ALA A 64 -6.61 2.57 -2.95
C ALA A 64 -5.52 1.80 -2.18
N VAL A 65 -5.92 0.93 -1.24
CA VAL A 65 -4.99 0.12 -0.44
C VAL A 65 -4.23 -0.87 -1.34
N ARG A 66 -4.92 -1.55 -2.27
CA ARG A 66 -4.30 -2.45 -3.24
C ARG A 66 -3.27 -1.75 -4.11
N VAL A 67 -3.62 -0.58 -4.66
CA VAL A 67 -2.71 0.18 -5.53
C VAL A 67 -1.48 0.66 -4.76
N LEU A 68 -1.66 1.18 -3.54
CA LEU A 68 -0.55 1.60 -2.68
C LEU A 68 0.36 0.41 -2.31
N ALA A 69 -0.25 -0.72 -1.96
CA ALA A 69 0.46 -1.95 -1.65
C ALA A 69 1.27 -2.46 -2.86
N GLU A 70 0.65 -2.49 -4.04
CA GLU A 70 1.29 -2.90 -5.28
C GLU A 70 2.47 -1.99 -5.63
N ALA A 71 2.29 -0.68 -5.58
CA ALA A 71 3.35 0.28 -5.85
C ALA A 71 4.49 0.16 -4.84
N ALA A 72 4.19 -0.04 -3.55
CA ALA A 72 5.20 -0.26 -2.52
C ALA A 72 6.03 -1.53 -2.77
N VAL A 73 5.40 -2.62 -3.21
CA VAL A 73 6.09 -3.88 -3.54
C VAL A 73 6.90 -3.75 -4.83
N ARG A 74 6.29 -3.24 -5.90
CA ARG A 74 6.90 -3.16 -7.23
C ARG A 74 8.00 -2.11 -7.35
N ARG A 75 7.80 -0.94 -6.73
CA ARG A 75 8.74 0.20 -6.83
C ARG A 75 9.59 0.37 -5.58
N GLY A 76 9.02 0.06 -4.42
CA GLY A 76 9.69 0.24 -3.12
C GLY A 76 10.42 -1.00 -2.61
N PHE A 77 10.32 -2.14 -3.32
CA PHE A 77 10.94 -3.42 -2.96
C PHE A 77 10.65 -3.85 -1.52
N VAL A 78 9.46 -3.51 -1.01
CA VAL A 78 9.07 -3.88 0.35
C VAL A 78 8.73 -5.37 0.43
N GLY A 79 9.17 -6.02 1.51
CA GLY A 79 8.96 -7.47 1.69
C GLY A 79 7.55 -7.85 2.15
N ARG A 80 7.22 -9.14 2.04
CA ARG A 80 5.93 -9.73 2.46
C ARG A 80 5.50 -9.33 3.88
N LYS A 81 6.44 -9.30 4.84
CA LYS A 81 6.17 -8.90 6.23
C LYS A 81 5.68 -7.45 6.33
N TRP A 82 6.22 -6.55 5.51
CA TRP A 82 5.75 -5.16 5.46
C TRP A 82 4.33 -5.10 4.88
N LEU A 83 4.09 -5.79 3.77
CA LEU A 83 2.79 -5.83 3.10
C LEU A 83 1.69 -6.36 4.04
N GLN A 84 1.99 -7.41 4.81
CA GLN A 84 1.04 -7.97 5.78
C GLN A 84 0.69 -6.96 6.87
N ARG A 85 1.69 -6.27 7.42
CA ARG A 85 1.47 -5.22 8.42
C ARG A 85 0.68 -4.05 7.85
N PHE A 86 0.94 -3.68 6.60
CA PHE A 86 0.24 -2.60 5.91
C PHE A 86 -1.24 -2.93 5.73
N LEU A 87 -1.57 -4.12 5.21
CA LEU A 87 -2.94 -4.54 4.99
C LEU A 87 -3.71 -4.73 6.30
N HIS A 88 -3.06 -5.27 7.32
CA HIS A 88 -3.66 -5.40 8.65
C HIS A 88 -3.91 -4.03 9.29
N ALA A 89 -2.98 -3.08 9.16
CA ALA A 89 -3.16 -1.72 9.66
C ALA A 89 -4.23 -0.95 8.87
N ALA A 90 -4.39 -1.24 7.59
CA ALA A 90 -5.44 -0.72 6.73
C ALA A 90 -6.81 -1.33 7.01
N ARG A 91 -6.89 -2.43 7.78
CA ARG A 91 -8.09 -3.26 7.98
C ARG A 91 -8.65 -3.80 6.66
N TYR A 92 -7.74 -4.15 5.75
CA TYR A 92 -8.12 -4.71 4.46
C TYR A 92 -8.87 -6.04 4.68
N PRO A 93 -10.02 -6.28 4.03
CA PRO A 93 -10.86 -7.45 4.29
C PRO A 93 -10.22 -8.77 3.84
N ALA A 94 -9.36 -8.76 2.82
CA ALA A 94 -8.72 -9.96 2.27
C ALA A 94 -7.18 -9.82 2.17
N PRO A 95 -6.47 -9.65 3.29
CA PRO A 95 -5.04 -9.32 3.29
C PRO A 95 -4.20 -10.47 2.71
N GLU A 96 -4.59 -11.72 2.98
CA GLU A 96 -3.88 -12.92 2.52
C GLU A 96 -3.93 -13.11 1.01
N LYS A 97 -5.07 -12.76 0.39
CA LYS A 97 -5.24 -12.84 -1.07
C LYS A 97 -4.27 -11.90 -1.76
N LEU A 98 -4.25 -10.63 -1.34
CA LEU A 98 -3.35 -9.64 -1.92
C LEU A 98 -1.87 -9.94 -1.63
N LEU A 99 -1.57 -10.47 -0.44
CA LEU A 99 -0.22 -10.96 -0.12
C LEU A 99 0.29 -12.00 -1.10
N ASN A 100 -0.54 -12.99 -1.45
CA ASN A 100 -0.15 -14.02 -2.42
C ASN A 100 -0.14 -13.51 -3.86
N GLU A 101 -0.99 -12.56 -4.23
CA GLU A 101 -0.94 -11.94 -5.58
C GLU A 101 0.34 -11.10 -5.77
N LEU A 102 0.70 -10.26 -4.80
CA LEU A 102 1.83 -9.33 -4.92
C LEU A 102 3.17 -9.95 -4.54
N CYS A 103 3.17 -10.88 -3.60
CA CYS A 103 4.37 -11.57 -3.14
C CYS A 103 4.04 -13.06 -3.03
N PRO A 104 3.90 -13.78 -4.15
CA PRO A 104 3.68 -15.22 -4.12
C PRO A 104 4.81 -15.81 -3.28
N VAL A 105 4.43 -16.61 -2.26
CA VAL A 105 5.42 -17.55 -1.73
C VAL A 105 5.75 -18.41 -2.92
N SER A 106 7.01 -18.43 -3.34
CA SER A 106 7.47 -19.47 -4.24
C SER A 106 7.21 -20.78 -3.50
N THR A 107 6.05 -21.38 -3.70
CA THR A 107 5.87 -22.80 -3.50
C THR A 107 6.64 -23.38 -4.68
N PRO A 108 7.85 -23.93 -4.50
CA PRO A 108 8.44 -24.70 -5.57
C PRO A 108 7.48 -25.86 -5.88
N SER A 109 7.14 -26.00 -7.15
CA SER A 109 6.64 -27.23 -7.77
C SER A 109 5.24 -27.73 -7.38
N HIS A 110 4.34 -27.67 -8.35
CA HIS A 110 3.81 -28.92 -8.91
C HIS A 110 3.96 -28.83 -10.43
N ALA A 111 5.21 -29.00 -10.88
CA ALA A 111 5.47 -29.58 -12.18
C ALA A 111 5.62 -31.10 -11.96
N GLU A 112 4.53 -31.82 -12.12
CA GLU A 112 4.52 -33.26 -12.43
C GLU A 112 3.56 -33.36 -13.63
N ALA A 113 4.08 -33.37 -14.86
CA ALA A 113 4.64 -34.51 -15.59
C ALA A 113 3.56 -35.54 -15.95
#